data_AF-A0A6N4QXF0-F1
#
_entry.id   AF-A0A6N4QXF0-F1
#
_cell.length_a   1.000
_cell.length_b   1.000
_cell.length_c   1.000
_cell.angle_alpha   90.00
_cell.angle_beta   90.00
_cell.angle_gamma   90.00
#
_symmetry.space_group_name_H-M   'P 1'
#
loop_
_entity.id
_entity.type
_entity.pdbx_description
1 polymer ?
#
loop_
_entity_poly.entity_id
_entity_poly.type
_entity_poly.pdbx_seq_one_letter_code
_entity_poly.pdbx_strand_id
1 'polypeptide(L)'
;MKNILTKTSLLAFCLVPTLAMAHEYKAGDLVINHPWTRATAPKASAAAGYLSITNTGKTVDVLTAATMDGAGHTMLHQTEMKDGIAKMNHLEKGIAIGAGQTVKLEPGSYHIMAMQLKDGYKPGQSISGTLTFEHAGTVPVSFKVEALGAQAPQKAEDHSAHGHH
;
A
#
# COMPACT_ATOMS: atom_id res chain seq x y z
N MET A 1 -40.29 52.71 1.44
CA MET A 1 -39.81 51.85 0.32
C MET A 1 -38.39 51.39 0.67
N LYS A 2 -38.17 50.06 0.74
CA LYS A 2 -36.90 49.31 0.48
C LYS A 2 -35.72 49.62 1.45
N ASN A 3 -35.44 48.73 2.42
CA ASN A 3 -34.36 47.70 2.46
C ASN A 3 -32.94 48.35 2.46
N ILE A 4 -31.94 47.94 3.26
CA ILE A 4 -31.24 46.65 3.17
C ILE A 4 -30.37 46.44 4.42
N LEU A 5 -30.44 45.19 4.87
CA LEU A 5 -29.68 44.43 5.86
C LEU A 5 -28.17 44.38 5.56
N THR A 6 -27.29 44.42 6.56
CA THR A 6 -25.96 43.78 6.46
C THR A 6 -25.50 43.32 7.82
N LYS A 7 -25.64 42.01 8.08
CA LYS A 7 -25.01 41.33 9.22
C LYS A 7 -23.72 40.68 8.70
N THR A 8 -22.58 41.22 9.07
CA THR A 8 -21.26 40.63 8.85
C THR A 8 -21.08 39.46 9.83
N SER A 9 -21.26 38.23 9.33
CA SER A 9 -20.88 37.02 10.05
C SER A 9 -19.44 36.66 9.69
N LEU A 10 -18.54 36.79 10.66
CA LEU A 10 -17.13 36.43 10.51
C LEU A 10 -17.01 34.91 10.65
N LEU A 11 -16.94 34.20 9.53
CA LEU A 11 -16.74 32.75 9.48
C LEU A 11 -15.27 32.45 9.78
N ALA A 12 -14.97 32.05 11.02
CA ALA A 12 -13.64 31.57 11.40
C ALA A 12 -13.39 30.20 10.75
N PHE A 13 -12.58 30.19 9.68
CA PHE A 13 -12.14 28.98 9.01
C PHE A 13 -11.09 28.29 9.88
N CYS A 14 -11.53 27.34 10.71
CA CYS A 14 -10.64 26.50 11.50
C CYS A 14 -9.90 25.56 10.54
N LEU A 15 -8.67 25.92 10.16
CA LEU A 15 -7.79 25.10 9.34
C LEU A 15 -7.35 23.89 10.18
N VAL A 16 -8.09 22.78 10.10
CA VAL A 16 -7.68 21.52 10.73
C VAL A 16 -6.52 20.96 9.90
N PRO A 17 -5.29 20.87 10.43
CA PRO A 17 -4.21 20.22 9.71
C PRO A 17 -4.54 18.73 9.59
N THR A 18 -4.80 18.27 8.38
CA THR A 18 -4.89 16.84 8.09
C THR A 18 -3.50 16.23 8.30
N LEU A 19 -3.26 15.67 9.48
CA LEU A 19 -2.17 14.73 9.70
C LEU A 19 -2.30 13.64 8.63
N ALA A 20 -1.32 13.57 7.73
CA ALA A 20 -1.17 12.46 6.80
C ALA A 20 -0.86 11.21 7.63
N MET A 21 -1.89 10.55 8.13
CA MET A 21 -1.76 9.27 8.82
C MET A 21 -1.26 8.26 7.78
N ALA A 22 -0.03 7.79 7.93
CA ALA A 22 0.35 6.50 7.36
C ALA A 22 -0.68 5.48 7.87
N HIS A 23 -1.43 4.86 6.97
CA HIS A 23 -2.55 4.00 7.37
C HIS A 23 -1.95 2.67 7.87
N GLU A 24 -1.85 2.54 9.18
CA GLU A 24 -1.56 1.27 9.86
C GLU A 24 -2.87 0.50 10.06
N TYR A 25 -2.85 -0.80 9.78
CA TYR A 25 -3.94 -1.73 10.05
C TYR A 25 -3.43 -2.84 10.98
N LYS A 26 -4.31 -3.37 11.83
CA LYS A 26 -3.97 -4.47 12.75
C LYS A 26 -4.92 -5.64 12.57
N ALA A 27 -4.39 -6.85 12.73
CA ALA A 27 -5.16 -8.09 12.75
C ALA A 27 -4.49 -9.11 13.67
N GLY A 28 -5.04 -9.27 14.87
CA GLY A 28 -4.34 -10.00 15.94
C GLY A 28 -2.96 -9.38 16.19
N ASP A 29 -1.93 -10.21 16.11
CA ASP A 29 -0.52 -9.81 16.29
C ASP A 29 0.14 -9.25 15.02
N LEU A 30 -0.59 -9.19 13.89
CA LEU A 30 -0.08 -8.62 12.65
C LEU A 30 -0.28 -7.10 12.60
N VAL A 31 0.77 -6.40 12.20
CA VAL A 31 0.77 -4.97 11.90
C VAL A 31 1.05 -4.78 10.42
N ILE A 32 0.09 -4.21 9.70
CA ILE A 32 0.14 -3.95 8.26
C ILE A 32 0.37 -2.46 8.07
N ASN A 33 1.49 -2.12 7.45
CA ASN A 33 1.96 -0.76 7.30
C ASN A 33 1.97 -0.34 5.84
N HIS A 34 1.48 0.88 5.61
CA HIS A 34 1.55 1.61 4.36
C HIS A 34 1.14 0.77 3.14
N PRO A 35 -0.11 0.29 3.00
CA PRO A 35 -0.56 -0.27 1.75
C PRO A 35 -0.57 0.80 0.66
N TRP A 36 0.08 0.50 -0.47
CA TRP A 36 0.19 1.42 -1.60
C TRP A 36 0.31 0.69 -2.92
N THR A 37 0.11 1.43 -4.01
CA THR A 37 0.28 0.97 -5.38
C THR A 37 0.81 2.11 -6.23
N ARG A 38 1.50 1.81 -7.33
CA ARG A 38 1.87 2.83 -8.30
C ARG A 38 0.64 3.23 -9.12
N ALA A 39 0.57 4.51 -9.45
CA ALA A 39 -0.30 4.96 -10.53
C ALA A 39 -0.02 4.16 -11.81
N THR A 40 -1.05 3.95 -12.61
CA THR A 40 -0.94 3.25 -13.88
C THR A 40 -1.40 4.12 -15.03
N ALA A 41 -0.94 3.80 -16.24
CA ALA A 41 -1.40 4.48 -17.43
C ALA A 41 -2.92 4.26 -17.63
N PRO A 42 -3.63 5.20 -18.28
CA PRO A 42 -5.00 4.95 -18.71
C PRO A 42 -5.08 3.64 -19.52
N LYS A 43 -6.00 2.75 -19.17
CA LYS A 43 -6.17 1.41 -19.76
C LYS A 43 -5.05 0.40 -19.50
N ALA A 44 -4.21 0.63 -18.48
CA ALA A 44 -3.29 -0.41 -18.01
C ALA A 44 -4.07 -1.68 -17.66
N SER A 45 -3.57 -2.85 -18.06
CA SER A 45 -4.20 -4.14 -17.76
C SER A 45 -3.82 -4.70 -16.39
N ALA A 46 -2.85 -4.07 -15.72
CA ALA A 46 -2.18 -4.60 -14.54
C ALA A 46 -1.67 -3.51 -13.61
N ALA A 47 -1.62 -3.81 -12.31
CA ALA A 47 -0.99 -3.00 -11.26
C ALA A 47 -0.32 -3.90 -10.22
N ALA A 48 0.60 -3.33 -9.44
CA ALA A 48 1.22 -4.00 -8.31
C ALA A 48 0.88 -3.29 -7.00
N GLY A 49 0.46 -4.05 -5.99
CA GLY A 49 0.23 -3.63 -4.62
C GLY A 49 1.40 -3.98 -3.72
N TYR A 50 1.72 -3.06 -2.82
CA TYR A 50 2.89 -3.07 -1.95
C TYR A 50 2.48 -2.69 -0.53
N LEU A 51 3.18 -3.22 0.47
CA LEU A 51 2.97 -2.95 1.89
C LEU A 51 4.09 -3.60 2.72
N SER A 52 4.13 -3.32 4.01
CA SER A 52 4.94 -4.06 4.98
C SER A 52 4.06 -4.77 5.99
N ILE A 53 4.37 -6.01 6.34
CA ILE A 53 3.64 -6.81 7.33
C ILE A 53 4.62 -7.22 8.41
N THR A 54 4.40 -6.80 9.64
CA THR A 54 5.16 -7.22 10.82
C THR A 54 4.31 -8.15 11.67
N ASN A 55 4.82 -9.35 11.93
CA ASN A 55 4.19 -10.29 12.88
C ASN A 55 4.84 -10.11 14.25
N THR A 56 4.08 -9.55 15.20
CA THR A 56 4.54 -9.33 16.59
C THR A 56 4.23 -10.50 17.52
N GLY A 57 3.64 -11.56 16.98
CA GLY A 57 3.18 -12.74 17.71
C GLY A 57 4.27 -13.80 17.86
N LYS A 58 3.85 -14.98 18.33
CA LYS A 58 4.74 -16.12 18.63
C LYS A 58 4.66 -17.25 17.62
N THR A 59 3.69 -17.22 16.71
CA THR A 59 3.47 -18.23 15.67
C THR A 59 3.57 -17.60 14.29
N VAL A 60 3.88 -18.42 13.28
CA VAL A 60 3.81 -18.01 11.88
C VAL A 60 2.36 -17.67 11.51
N ASP A 61 2.17 -16.72 10.61
CA ASP A 61 0.92 -16.53 9.85
C ASP A 61 1.27 -16.49 8.35
N VAL A 62 0.28 -16.65 7.49
CA VAL A 62 0.47 -16.71 6.03
C VAL A 62 -0.52 -15.77 5.36
N LEU A 63 -0.02 -14.80 4.59
CA LEU A 63 -0.86 -14.04 3.67
C LEU A 63 -1.22 -14.94 2.49
N THR A 64 -2.46 -15.40 2.43
CA THR A 64 -2.93 -16.38 1.43
C THR A 64 -3.61 -15.72 0.23
N ALA A 65 -4.22 -14.56 0.43
CA ALA A 65 -4.83 -13.80 -0.65
C ALA A 65 -4.82 -12.30 -0.38
N ALA A 66 -4.94 -11.53 -1.45
CA ALA A 66 -5.18 -10.09 -1.39
C ALA A 66 -6.21 -9.70 -2.45
N THR A 67 -6.90 -8.58 -2.31
CA THR A 67 -7.77 -8.01 -3.34
C THR A 67 -7.46 -6.52 -3.53
N MET A 68 -7.77 -6.00 -4.71
CA MET A 68 -7.70 -4.57 -5.02
C MET A 68 -8.89 -4.21 -5.89
N ASP A 69 -9.68 -3.22 -5.46
CA ASP A 69 -10.86 -2.77 -6.19
C ASP A 69 -10.50 -2.30 -7.60
N GLY A 70 -11.31 -2.73 -8.57
CA GLY A 70 -11.08 -2.45 -9.99
C GLY A 70 -10.25 -3.51 -10.71
N ALA A 71 -9.61 -4.45 -10.00
CA ALA A 71 -9.00 -5.63 -10.60
C ALA A 71 -10.03 -6.76 -10.82
N GLY A 72 -9.86 -7.54 -11.88
CA GLY A 72 -10.64 -8.76 -12.09
C GLY A 72 -10.19 -9.91 -11.19
N HIS A 73 -8.89 -10.00 -10.93
CA HIS A 73 -8.29 -10.93 -9.96
C HIS A 73 -6.91 -10.44 -9.52
N THR A 74 -6.39 -11.09 -8.48
CA THR A 74 -5.13 -10.75 -7.82
C THR A 74 -4.35 -12.03 -7.51
N MET A 75 -3.02 -11.91 -7.55
CA MET A 75 -2.08 -13.01 -7.28
C MET A 75 -0.97 -12.52 -6.36
N LEU A 76 -0.38 -13.41 -5.57
CA LEU A 76 0.78 -13.09 -4.73
C LEU A 76 2.04 -13.56 -5.45
N HIS A 77 2.93 -12.64 -5.78
CA HIS A 77 4.12 -12.93 -6.57
C HIS A 77 5.39 -12.63 -5.80
N GLN A 78 6.48 -13.30 -6.17
CA GLN A 78 7.85 -12.93 -5.82
C GLN A 78 8.63 -12.64 -7.10
N THR A 79 9.26 -11.47 -7.15
CA THR A 79 10.27 -11.18 -8.17
C THR A 79 11.63 -11.63 -7.66
N GLU A 80 12.35 -12.40 -8.49
CA GLU A 80 13.72 -12.82 -8.23
C GLU A 80 14.59 -12.58 -9.46
N MET A 81 15.82 -12.11 -9.25
CA MET A 81 16.81 -12.03 -10.31
C MET A 81 17.53 -13.37 -10.41
N LYS A 82 17.36 -14.06 -11.54
CA LYS A 82 18.07 -15.30 -11.84
C LYS A 82 18.82 -15.14 -13.15
N ASP A 83 20.15 -15.25 -13.10
CA ASP A 83 21.03 -15.12 -14.26
C ASP A 83 20.86 -13.79 -15.02
N GLY A 84 20.66 -12.68 -14.28
CA GLY A 84 20.41 -11.36 -14.87
C GLY A 84 18.99 -11.17 -15.42
N ILE A 85 18.12 -12.17 -15.30
CA ILE A 85 16.73 -12.13 -15.77
C ILE A 85 15.81 -12.04 -14.56
N ALA A 86 14.95 -11.02 -14.54
CA ALA A 86 13.86 -10.92 -13.56
C ALA A 86 12.82 -12.00 -13.86
N LYS A 87 12.60 -12.91 -12.90
CA LYS A 87 11.55 -13.92 -12.93
C LYS A 87 10.49 -13.58 -11.91
N MET A 88 9.23 -13.72 -12.29
CA MET A 88 8.09 -13.47 -11.44
C MET A 88 7.40 -14.80 -11.15
N ASN A 89 7.48 -15.24 -9.91
CA ASN A 89 6.96 -16.54 -9.47
C ASN A 89 5.63 -16.32 -8.74
N HIS A 90 4.58 -17.00 -9.17
CA HIS A 90 3.31 -17.03 -8.45
C HIS A 90 3.42 -17.93 -7.22
N LEU A 91 3.01 -17.40 -6.06
CA LEU A 91 3.02 -18.06 -4.77
C LEU A 91 1.62 -18.59 -4.41
N GLU A 92 1.27 -19.76 -4.91
CA GLU A 92 -0.05 -20.37 -4.65
C GLU A 92 -0.32 -20.65 -3.17
N LYS A 93 0.75 -20.89 -2.39
CA LYS A 93 0.66 -21.12 -0.94
C LYS A 93 0.66 -19.82 -0.11
N GLY A 94 0.79 -18.67 -0.75
CA GLY A 94 0.89 -17.38 -0.08
C GLY A 94 2.29 -17.04 0.42
N ILE A 95 2.37 -16.05 1.30
CA ILE A 95 3.60 -15.49 1.85
C ILE A 95 3.62 -15.70 3.37
N ALA A 96 4.55 -16.52 3.86
CA ALA A 96 4.71 -16.78 5.28
C ALA A 96 5.35 -15.57 5.99
N ILE A 97 4.76 -15.14 7.09
CA ILE A 97 5.29 -14.12 8.00
C ILE A 97 5.62 -14.80 9.34
N GLY A 98 6.89 -15.13 9.53
CA GLY A 98 7.38 -15.77 10.75
C GLY A 98 7.20 -14.89 12.00
N ALA A 99 7.16 -15.52 13.17
CA ALA A 99 7.07 -14.82 14.44
C ALA A 99 8.22 -13.81 14.63
N GLY A 100 7.89 -12.58 15.02
CA GLY A 100 8.84 -11.48 15.16
C GLY A 100 9.43 -10.96 13.84
N GLN A 101 8.99 -11.47 12.69
CA GLN A 101 9.52 -11.09 11.38
C GLN A 101 8.71 -9.96 10.75
N THR A 102 9.38 -9.23 9.86
CA THR A 102 8.74 -8.29 8.94
C THR A 102 8.96 -8.74 7.51
N VAL A 103 7.88 -8.88 6.75
CA VAL A 103 7.92 -9.15 5.32
C VAL A 103 7.49 -7.89 4.57
N LYS A 104 8.30 -7.49 3.59
CA LYS A 104 8.03 -6.34 2.72
C LYS A 104 7.58 -6.82 1.36
N LEU A 105 6.44 -6.31 0.92
CA LEU A 105 5.99 -6.36 -0.45
C LEU A 105 6.40 -5.05 -1.10
N GLU A 106 7.45 -5.07 -1.91
CA GLU A 106 8.08 -3.88 -2.50
C GLU A 106 8.61 -4.16 -3.92
N PRO A 107 8.85 -3.13 -4.74
CA PRO A 107 9.32 -3.30 -6.11
C PRO A 107 10.60 -4.16 -6.17
N GLY A 108 10.57 -5.25 -6.95
CA GLY A 108 11.69 -6.18 -7.11
C GLY A 108 11.73 -7.32 -6.08
N SER A 109 10.77 -7.39 -5.18
CA SER A 109 10.60 -8.46 -4.18
C SER A 109 9.18 -9.05 -4.27
N TYR A 110 8.56 -9.37 -3.13
CA TYR A 110 7.16 -9.76 -3.06
C TYR A 110 6.24 -8.61 -3.50
N HIS A 111 5.10 -8.95 -4.12
CA HIS A 111 4.07 -7.97 -4.45
C HIS A 111 2.72 -8.64 -4.73
N ILE A 112 1.64 -7.86 -4.57
CA ILE A 112 0.30 -8.26 -5.00
C ILE A 112 0.17 -7.88 -6.47
N MET A 113 0.00 -8.84 -7.36
CA MET A 113 -0.22 -8.59 -8.78
C MET A 113 -1.73 -8.49 -9.06
N ALA A 114 -2.23 -7.30 -9.35
CA ALA A 114 -3.60 -7.06 -9.78
C ALA A 114 -3.69 -7.12 -11.31
N MET A 115 -4.62 -7.93 -11.82
CA MET A 115 -4.80 -8.21 -13.25
C MET A 115 -6.21 -7.85 -13.71
N GLN A 116 -6.33 -7.59 -15.02
CA GLN A 116 -7.60 -7.24 -15.68
C GLN A 116 -8.23 -6.01 -15.03
N LEU A 117 -7.44 -4.95 -14.89
CA LEU A 117 -7.96 -3.68 -14.36
C LEU A 117 -9.06 -3.14 -15.28
N LYS A 118 -10.18 -2.73 -14.67
CA LYS A 118 -11.28 -2.04 -15.37
C LYS A 118 -10.84 -0.67 -15.88
N ASP A 119 -10.07 0.04 -15.06
CA ASP A 119 -9.48 1.34 -15.34
C ASP A 119 -8.12 1.47 -14.65
N GLY A 120 -7.29 2.41 -15.13
CA GLY A 120 -6.01 2.71 -14.51
C GLY A 120 -6.17 3.42 -13.15
N TYR A 121 -5.25 3.16 -12.23
CA TYR A 121 -5.18 3.82 -10.93
C TYR A 121 -4.52 5.19 -11.06
N LYS A 122 -5.19 6.25 -10.58
CA LYS A 122 -4.71 7.63 -10.73
C LYS A 122 -3.99 8.10 -9.46
N PRO A 123 -2.91 8.89 -9.57
CA PRO A 123 -2.20 9.43 -8.41
C PRO A 123 -3.12 10.14 -7.42
N GLY A 124 -2.88 9.95 -6.12
CA GLY A 124 -3.65 10.56 -5.04
C GLY A 124 -4.99 9.86 -4.74
N GLN A 125 -5.38 8.87 -5.54
CA GLN A 125 -6.51 8.01 -5.20
C GLN A 125 -6.16 7.06 -4.05
N SER A 126 -7.20 6.50 -3.44
CA SER A 126 -7.08 5.37 -2.51
C SER A 126 -7.92 4.23 -3.06
N ILE A 127 -7.31 3.07 -3.27
CA ILE A 127 -7.96 1.86 -3.77
C ILE A 127 -8.28 0.97 -2.58
N SER A 128 -9.55 0.66 -2.36
CA SER A 128 -9.93 -0.30 -1.32
C SER A 128 -9.49 -1.72 -1.71
N GLY A 129 -9.27 -2.56 -0.71
CA GLY A 129 -8.95 -3.96 -0.90
C GLY A 129 -8.98 -4.72 0.41
N THR A 130 -8.60 -5.99 0.35
CA THR A 130 -8.52 -6.87 1.51
C THR A 130 -7.22 -7.66 1.49
N LEU A 131 -6.74 -8.04 2.68
CA LEU A 131 -5.68 -9.02 2.87
C LEU A 131 -6.27 -10.18 3.66
N THR A 132 -6.10 -11.41 3.19
CA THR A 132 -6.58 -12.61 3.88
C THR A 132 -5.39 -13.39 4.40
N PHE A 133 -5.37 -13.59 5.71
CA PHE A 133 -4.38 -14.36 6.44
C PHE A 133 -4.97 -15.70 6.87
N GLU A 134 -4.12 -16.71 6.97
CA GLU A 134 -4.53 -18.06 7.40
C GLU A 134 -5.06 -18.07 8.83
N HIS A 135 -4.44 -17.30 9.74
CA HIS A 135 -4.83 -17.27 11.15
C HIS A 135 -5.47 -15.94 11.57
N ALA A 136 -4.92 -14.81 11.15
CA ALA A 136 -5.48 -13.49 11.50
C ALA A 136 -6.78 -13.13 10.76
N GLY A 137 -7.19 -13.93 9.75
CA GLY A 137 -8.41 -13.73 8.99
C GLY A 137 -8.30 -12.62 7.94
N THR A 138 -9.44 -12.03 7.56
CA THR A 138 -9.50 -11.02 6.49
C THR A 138 -9.50 -9.60 7.05
N VAL A 139 -8.62 -8.76 6.50
CA VAL A 139 -8.39 -7.38 6.93
C VAL A 139 -8.70 -6.43 5.77
N PRO A 140 -9.67 -5.51 5.91
CA PRO A 140 -9.87 -4.47 4.92
C PRO A 140 -8.71 -3.47 4.97
N VAL A 141 -8.17 -3.11 3.81
CA VAL A 141 -7.06 -2.16 3.66
C VAL A 141 -7.36 -1.15 2.55
N SER A 142 -6.67 -0.01 2.60
CA SER A 142 -6.73 1.01 1.56
C SER A 142 -5.34 1.28 1.01
N PHE A 143 -5.14 1.00 -0.27
CA PHE A 143 -3.90 1.22 -1.00
C PHE A 143 -3.84 2.66 -1.51
N LYS A 144 -2.87 3.45 -1.03
CA LYS A 144 -2.60 4.78 -1.58
C LYS A 144 -1.97 4.67 -2.96
N VAL A 145 -2.48 5.43 -3.93
CA VAL A 145 -1.91 5.45 -5.29
C VAL A 145 -0.82 6.53 -5.34
N GLU A 146 0.43 6.07 -5.37
CA GLU A 146 1.61 6.93 -5.48
C GLU A 146 1.99 7.20 -6.94
N ALA A 147 2.96 8.10 -7.16
CA ALA A 147 3.38 8.49 -8.50
C ALA A 147 3.89 7.30 -9.35
N LEU A 148 3.85 7.47 -10.67
CA LEU A 148 4.46 6.53 -11.60
C LEU A 148 5.94 6.35 -11.26
N GLY A 149 6.36 5.11 -11.01
CA GLY A 149 7.74 4.77 -10.66
C GLY A 149 8.14 4.99 -9.19
N ALA A 150 7.22 5.32 -8.30
CA ALA A 150 7.53 5.47 -6.87
C ALA A 150 8.20 4.21 -6.28
N GLN A 151 9.16 4.41 -5.38
CA GLN A 151 9.77 3.35 -4.57
C GLN A 151 9.08 3.31 -3.21
N ALA A 152 9.22 2.20 -2.46
CA ALA A 152 8.72 2.16 -1.09
C ALA A 152 9.30 3.35 -0.29
N PRO A 153 8.51 4.03 0.56
CA PRO A 153 9.01 5.16 1.32
C PRO A 153 10.23 4.73 2.14
N GLN A 154 11.39 5.33 1.84
CA GLN A 154 12.57 5.18 2.68
C GLN A 154 12.27 5.87 4.01
N LYS A 155 12.41 5.13 5.11
CA LYS A 155 12.55 5.77 6.42
C LYS A 155 13.71 6.75 6.27
N ALA A 156 13.47 8.04 6.50
CA ALA A 156 14.49 9.07 6.34
C ALA A 156 15.72 8.70 7.19
N GLU A 157 16.75 8.18 6.54
CA GLU A 157 18.09 8.08 7.11
C GLU A 157 18.78 9.41 6.77
N ASP A 158 19.15 10.12 7.84
CA ASP A 158 19.87 11.39 7.80
C ASP A 158 21.22 11.19 7.08
N HIS A 159 21.29 11.58 5.82
CA HIS A 159 22.55 11.65 5.07
C HIS A 159 23.29 12.95 5.42
N SER A 160 23.76 13.03 6.67
CA SER A 160 24.78 13.99 7.07
C SER A 160 26.17 13.33 6.97
N ALA A 161 26.83 13.42 5.81
CA ALA A 161 28.28 13.58 5.67
C ALA A 161 28.76 13.41 4.21
N HIS A 162 28.94 14.52 3.50
CA HIS A 162 29.97 14.63 2.47
C HIS A 162 31.11 15.50 3.02
N GLY A 163 32.13 14.84 3.56
CA GLY A 163 33.43 15.43 3.83
C GLY A 163 34.38 15.09 2.68
N HIS A 164 34.85 16.13 1.99
CA HIS A 164 35.94 16.07 1.02
C HIS A 164 37.22 15.54 1.64
N HIS A 165 37.98 14.72 0.90
CA HIS A 165 39.44 14.78 0.82
C HIS A 165 39.91 14.15 -0.50
#